data_AF-A0A2E0F5U9-F1
#
_entry.id   AF-A0A2E0F5U9-F1
#
_cell.length_a   1.000
_cell.length_b   1.000
_cell.length_c   1.000
_cell.angle_alpha   90.00
_cell.angle_beta   90.00
_cell.angle_gamma   90.00
#
_symmetry.space_group_name_H-M   'P 1'
#
loop_
_entity.id
_entity.type
_entity.pdbx_description
1 polymer ?
#
loop_
_entity_poly.entity_id
_entity_poly.type
_entity_poly.pdbx_seq_one_letter_code
_entity_poly.pdbx_strand_id
1 'polypeptide(L)'
;MYRKHFFYLLFLSLTGFLVFGFEKFNVLNFDLSIFPIIVSVFTLLTLFQNNKRKRQIQWVKVLLFANTIYILKYIIFDSSNEILGYLYLAIITLLLALSLKSLMKDQQLVDSVNRLR
;
A
#
# COMPACT_ATOMS: atom_id res chain seq x y z
N MET A 1 11.30 -18.82 2.40
CA MET A 1 11.83 -17.46 2.09
C MET A 1 10.76 -16.44 2.50
N TYR A 2 10.75 -16.03 3.76
CA TYR A 2 9.83 -14.99 4.26
C TYR A 2 10.34 -13.64 3.75
N ARG A 3 9.68 -13.16 2.71
CA ARG A 3 10.19 -12.23 1.72
C ARG A 3 9.79 -10.80 2.09
N LYS A 4 10.72 -9.87 1.90
CA LYS A 4 10.68 -8.45 2.32
C LYS A 4 9.33 -7.73 2.10
N HIS A 5 8.55 -8.11 1.09
CA HIS A 5 7.19 -7.60 0.86
C HIS A 5 6.21 -7.81 2.01
N PHE A 6 6.33 -8.90 2.79
CA PHE A 6 5.46 -9.13 3.95
C PHE A 6 5.60 -7.97 4.95
N PHE A 7 6.84 -7.57 5.25
CA PHE A 7 7.12 -6.46 6.15
C PHE A 7 6.62 -5.12 5.58
N TYR A 8 6.79 -4.87 4.28
CA TYR A 8 6.27 -3.65 3.66
C TYR A 8 4.74 -3.56 3.73
N LEU A 9 4.04 -4.66 3.46
CA LEU A 9 2.58 -4.73 3.52
C LEU A 9 2.05 -4.65 4.96
N LEU A 10 2.75 -5.23 5.93
CA LEU A 10 2.41 -5.14 7.35
C LEU A 10 2.64 -3.72 7.87
N PHE A 11 3.75 -3.09 7.47
CA PHE A 11 4.02 -1.70 7.82
C PHE A 11 2.96 -0.77 7.22
N LEU A 12 2.53 -1.01 5.98
CA LEU A 12 1.42 -0.30 5.33
C LEU A 12 0.10 -0.41 6.10
N SER A 13 -0.23 -1.59 6.65
CA SER A 13 -1.47 -1.73 7.42
C SER A 13 -1.41 -0.97 8.74
N LEU A 14 -0.26 -1.04 9.44
CA LEU A 14 -0.02 -0.30 10.68
C LEU A 14 -0.08 1.21 10.46
N THR A 15 0.59 1.73 9.43
CA THR A 15 0.59 3.17 9.16
C THR A 15 -0.79 3.68 8.80
N GLY A 16 -1.60 2.92 8.03
CA GLY A 16 -2.98 3.30 7.75
C GLY A 16 -3.89 3.32 8.99
N PHE A 17 -3.74 2.37 9.92
CA PHE A 17 -4.50 2.40 11.18
C PHE A 17 -4.08 3.56 12.09
N LEU A 18 -2.78 3.84 12.17
CA LEU A 18 -2.26 4.97 12.96
C LEU A 18 -2.75 6.30 12.42
N VAL A 19 -2.65 6.53 11.11
CA VAL A 19 -3.09 7.78 10.48
C VAL A 19 -4.60 7.96 10.63
N PHE A 20 -5.39 6.91 10.40
CA PHE A 20 -6.83 6.97 10.65
C PHE A 20 -7.16 7.29 12.12
N GLY A 21 -6.43 6.70 13.07
CA GLY A 21 -6.57 6.98 14.50
C GLY A 21 -6.27 8.44 14.81
N PHE A 22 -5.14 8.97 14.35
CA PHE A 22 -4.75 10.35 14.59
C PHE A 22 -5.76 11.36 14.03
N GLU A 23 -6.29 11.10 12.83
CA GLU A 23 -7.29 11.95 12.19
C GLU A 23 -8.63 11.88 12.95
N LYS A 24 -9.08 10.68 13.36
CA LYS A 24 -10.33 10.51 14.11
C LYS A 24 -10.31 11.13 15.51
N PHE A 25 -9.15 11.16 16.16
CA PHE A 25 -8.96 11.77 17.47
C PHE A 25 -8.53 13.25 17.41
N ASN A 26 -8.56 13.88 16.23
CA ASN A 26 -8.13 15.26 16.00
C ASN A 26 -6.71 15.58 16.51
N VAL A 27 -5.82 14.58 16.52
CA VAL A 27 -4.42 14.74 16.96
C VAL A 27 -3.59 15.37 15.84
N LEU A 28 -3.82 14.93 14.61
CA LEU A 28 -3.19 15.45 13.39
C LEU A 28 -4.26 15.48 12.30
N ASN A 29 -4.32 16.57 11.54
CA ASN A 29 -5.15 16.62 10.34
C ASN A 29 -4.34 16.16 9.14
N PHE A 30 -4.91 15.21 8.40
CA PHE A 30 -4.36 14.74 7.15
C PHE A 30 -5.35 14.89 6.00
N ASP A 31 -6.62 15.26 6.26
CA ASP A 31 -7.76 15.29 5.34
C ASP A 31 -7.86 14.08 4.38
N LEU A 32 -7.42 12.90 4.83
CA LEU A 32 -7.39 11.67 4.04
C LEU A 32 -8.71 10.91 4.13
N SER A 33 -9.64 11.35 4.99
CA SER A 33 -10.96 10.73 5.15
C SER A 33 -10.82 9.22 5.40
N ILE A 34 -11.55 8.38 4.66
CA ILE A 34 -11.57 6.93 4.86
C ILE A 34 -10.42 6.18 4.16
N PHE A 35 -9.59 6.88 3.38
CA PHE A 35 -8.55 6.26 2.56
C PHE A 35 -7.50 5.46 3.34
N PRO A 36 -7.00 5.90 4.52
CA PRO A 36 -6.05 5.12 5.31
C PRO A 36 -6.63 3.77 5.73
N ILE A 37 -7.93 3.70 6.03
CA ILE A 37 -8.63 2.43 6.34
C ILE A 37 -8.66 1.51 5.12
N ILE A 38 -8.99 2.05 3.94
CA ILE A 38 -9.03 1.27 2.69
C ILE A 38 -7.65 0.64 2.47
N VAL A 39 -6.58 1.42 2.57
CA VAL A 39 -5.20 0.93 2.44
C VAL A 39 -4.92 -0.19 3.46
N SER A 40 -5.28 -0.01 4.74
CA SER A 40 -5.08 -1.03 5.77
C SER A 40 -5.85 -2.33 5.53
N VAL A 41 -7.11 -2.25 5.13
CA VAL A 41 -7.95 -3.44 4.88
C VAL A 41 -7.44 -4.22 3.67
N PHE A 42 -7.15 -3.53 2.56
CA PHE A 42 -6.66 -4.19 1.35
C PHE A 42 -5.25 -4.76 1.50
N THR A 43 -4.38 -4.11 2.28
CA THR A 43 -3.04 -4.65 2.57
C THR A 43 -3.12 -5.90 3.45
N LEU A 44 -4.00 -5.93 4.46
CA LEU A 44 -4.31 -7.14 5.22
C LEU A 44 -4.85 -8.27 4.34
N LEU A 45 -5.81 -7.98 3.46
CA LEU A 45 -6.33 -8.97 2.50
C LEU A 45 -5.24 -9.53 1.58
N THR A 46 -4.25 -8.69 1.23
CA THR A 46 -3.09 -9.12 0.43
C THR A 46 -2.16 -10.04 1.22
N LEU A 47 -1.96 -9.77 2.51
CA LEU A 47 -1.18 -10.62 3.42
C LEU A 47 -1.82 -12.00 3.62
N PHE A 48 -3.15 -12.07 3.78
CA PHE A 48 -3.87 -13.34 3.92
C PHE A 48 -3.75 -14.25 2.67
N GLN A 49 -3.35 -13.72 1.53
CA GLN A 49 -3.17 -14.47 0.29
C GLN A 49 -1.76 -15.04 0.09
N ASN A 50 -1.08 -15.41 1.18
CA ASN A 50 0.35 -15.79 1.23
C ASN A 50 0.78 -16.83 0.17
N ASN A 51 -0.11 -17.75 -0.21
CA ASN A 51 0.19 -18.80 -1.20
C ASN A 51 -0.12 -18.41 -2.66
N LYS A 52 -0.76 -17.26 -2.90
CA LYS A 52 -1.24 -16.82 -4.23
C LYS A 52 -0.53 -15.54 -4.69
N ARG A 53 0.78 -15.62 -4.96
CA ARG A 53 1.63 -14.46 -5.33
C ARG A 53 1.14 -13.66 -6.54
N LYS A 54 0.68 -14.33 -7.60
CA LYS A 54 0.10 -13.63 -8.77
C LYS A 54 -1.09 -12.74 -8.36
N ARG A 55 -1.90 -13.20 -7.42
CA ARG A 55 -3.03 -12.46 -6.87
C ARG A 55 -2.57 -11.33 -5.94
N GLN A 56 -1.54 -11.56 -5.12
CA GLN A 56 -0.92 -10.50 -4.32
C GLN A 56 -0.38 -9.36 -5.20
N ILE A 57 0.31 -9.68 -6.30
CA ILE A 57 0.80 -8.69 -7.27
C ILE A 57 -0.35 -7.86 -7.86
N GLN A 58 -1.47 -8.50 -8.22
CA GLN A 58 -2.65 -7.81 -8.72
C GLN A 58 -3.22 -6.83 -7.68
N TRP A 59 -3.36 -7.27 -6.43
CA TRP A 59 -3.87 -6.40 -5.35
C TRP A 59 -2.97 -5.20 -5.08
N VAL A 60 -1.64 -5.39 -5.06
CA VAL A 60 -0.69 -4.28 -4.89
C VAL A 60 -0.78 -3.28 -6.06
N LYS A 61 -1.01 -3.75 -7.29
CA LYS A 61 -1.24 -2.85 -8.43
C LYS A 61 -2.54 -2.06 -8.31
N VAL A 62 -3.62 -2.70 -7.86
CA VAL A 62 -4.91 -2.02 -7.60
C VAL A 62 -4.74 -0.95 -6.53
N LEU A 63 -4.02 -1.25 -5.45
CA LEU A 63 -3.69 -0.29 -4.40
C LEU A 63 -2.86 0.90 -4.92
N LEU A 64 -1.85 0.64 -5.76
CA LEU A 64 -1.08 1.72 -6.39
C LEU A 64 -1.97 2.62 -7.25
N PHE A 65 -2.84 2.03 -8.06
CA PHE A 65 -3.76 2.80 -8.90
C PHE A 65 -4.72 3.65 -8.07
N ALA A 66 -5.30 3.08 -7.00
CA ALA A 66 -6.16 3.81 -6.08
C ALA A 66 -5.40 4.95 -5.39
N ASN A 67 -4.15 4.72 -4.98
CA ASN A 67 -3.28 5.74 -4.38
C ASN A 67 -3.00 6.89 -5.36
N THR A 68 -2.74 6.59 -6.63
CA THR A 68 -2.56 7.63 -7.67
C THR A 68 -3.82 8.44 -7.88
N ILE A 69 -5.00 7.80 -7.92
CA ILE A 69 -6.29 8.53 -8.00
C ILE A 69 -6.45 9.44 -6.79
N TYR A 70 -6.11 8.96 -5.60
CA TYR A 70 -6.23 9.74 -4.38
C TYR A 70 -5.28 10.94 -4.36
N ILE A 71 -4.03 10.75 -4.82
CA ILE A 71 -3.07 11.85 -5.03
C ILE A 71 -3.64 12.88 -6.01
N LEU A 72 -4.20 12.45 -7.14
CA LEU A 72 -4.80 13.37 -8.12
C LEU A 72 -5.99 14.13 -7.53
N LYS A 73 -6.85 13.45 -6.76
CA LYS A 73 -7.94 14.10 -6.03
C LYS A 73 -7.40 15.19 -5.10
N TYR A 74 -6.34 14.87 -4.36
CA TYR A 74 -5.70 15.80 -3.42
C TYR A 74 -5.10 17.01 -4.13
N ILE A 75 -4.41 16.81 -5.26
CA ILE A 75 -3.82 17.91 -6.05
C ILE A 75 -4.89 18.82 -6.65
N ILE A 76 -6.02 18.27 -7.11
CA ILE A 76 -7.02 19.00 -7.89
C ILE A 76 -8.05 19.69 -6.99
N PHE A 77 -8.50 19.02 -5.93
CA PHE A 77 -9.66 19.43 -5.15
C PHE A 77 -9.32 19.93 -3.75
N ASP A 78 -8.10 19.67 -3.27
CA ASP A 78 -7.70 20.11 -1.94
C ASP A 78 -6.83 21.36 -2.04
N SER A 79 -7.38 22.49 -1.60
CA SER A 79 -6.67 23.78 -1.51
C SER A 79 -5.95 23.95 -0.18
N SER A 80 -6.12 23.00 0.75
CA SER A 80 -5.41 23.00 2.00
C SER A 80 -3.97 22.53 1.77
N ASN A 81 -2.99 23.36 2.16
CA ASN A 81 -1.56 23.03 2.08
C ASN A 81 -1.19 21.97 3.15
N GLU A 82 -1.93 20.87 3.26
CA GLU A 82 -1.67 19.82 4.24
C GLU A 82 -0.54 18.91 3.75
N ILE A 83 0.69 19.38 3.97
CA ILE A 83 1.96 18.69 3.67
C ILE A 83 1.96 17.25 4.22
N LEU A 84 1.29 17.02 5.35
CA LEU A 84 1.21 15.70 5.99
C LEU A 84 0.42 14.67 5.16
N GLY A 85 -0.69 15.07 4.52
CA GLY A 85 -1.47 14.22 3.63
C GLY A 85 -0.66 13.80 2.41
N TYR A 86 0.02 14.75 1.76
CA TYR A 86 0.94 14.49 0.65
C TYR A 86 2.10 13.57 1.05
N LEU A 87 2.69 13.80 2.22
CA LEU A 87 3.79 12.99 2.74
C LEU A 87 3.35 11.55 3.03
N TYR A 88 2.15 11.36 3.57
CA TYR A 88 1.56 10.04 3.76
C TYR A 88 1.35 9.30 2.42
N LEU A 89 0.76 9.96 1.43
CA LEU A 89 0.51 9.38 0.10
C LEU A 89 1.83 9.01 -0.61
N ALA A 90 2.88 9.83 -0.44
CA ALA A 90 4.21 9.54 -0.95
C ALA A 90 4.83 8.30 -0.28
N ILE A 91 4.71 8.18 1.05
CA ILE A 91 5.16 7.00 1.80
C ILE A 91 4.42 5.74 1.34
N ILE A 92 3.10 5.80 1.17
CA ILE A 92 2.32 4.68 0.63
C ILE A 92 2.85 4.26 -0.75
N THR A 93 3.05 5.23 -1.63
CA THR A 93 3.54 4.96 -3.00
C THR A 93 4.87 4.21 -2.96
N LEU A 94 5.80 4.68 -2.13
CA LEU A 94 7.12 4.06 -1.97
C LEU A 94 7.02 2.64 -1.42
N LEU A 95 6.24 2.42 -0.36
CA LEU A 95 6.06 1.10 0.24
C LEU A 95 5.38 0.11 -0.71
N LEU A 96 4.34 0.55 -1.43
CA LEU A 96 3.68 -0.27 -2.43
C LEU A 96 4.62 -0.61 -3.58
N ALA A 97 5.43 0.33 -4.08
CA ALA A 97 6.41 0.08 -5.12
C ALA A 97 7.48 -0.93 -4.69
N LEU A 98 8.00 -0.81 -3.46
CA LEU A 98 8.94 -1.78 -2.89
C LEU A 98 8.32 -3.16 -2.72
N SER A 99 7.06 -3.22 -2.25
CA SER A 99 6.33 -4.49 -2.11
C SER A 99 6.12 -5.17 -3.47
N LEU A 100 5.74 -4.40 -4.51
CA LEU A 100 5.53 -4.90 -5.86
C LEU A 100 6.83 -5.44 -6.46
N LYS A 101 7.92 -4.67 -6.36
CA LYS A 101 9.24 -5.06 -6.85
C LYS A 101 9.70 -6.37 -6.20
N SER A 102 9.54 -6.49 -4.89
CA SER A 102 9.87 -7.73 -4.17
C SER A 102 9.00 -8.88 -4.65
N LEU A 103 7.67 -8.72 -4.71
CA LEU A 103 6.73 -9.76 -5.15
C LEU A 103 7.00 -10.24 -6.58
N MET A 104 7.34 -9.34 -7.51
CA MET A 104 7.63 -9.67 -8.90
C MET A 104 8.93 -10.48 -9.04
N LYS A 105 10.02 -10.05 -8.38
CA LYS A 105 11.29 -10.80 -8.36
C LYS A 105 11.07 -12.22 -7.84
N ASP A 106 10.28 -12.30 -6.80
CA ASP A 106 9.92 -13.52 -6.11
C ASP A 106 9.05 -14.47 -6.95
N GLN A 107 8.19 -13.93 -7.81
CA GLN A 107 7.41 -14.66 -8.79
C GLN A 107 8.28 -15.16 -9.95
N GLN A 108 9.16 -14.32 -10.49
CA GLN A 108 10.10 -14.68 -11.55
C GLN A 108 10.97 -15.88 -11.18
N LEU A 109 11.48 -15.93 -9.94
CA LEU A 109 12.27 -17.06 -9.44
C LEU A 109 11.49 -18.37 -9.41
N VAL A 110 10.19 -18.32 -9.08
CA VAL A 110 9.37 -19.54 -9.09
C VAL A 110 9.00 -19.94 -10.51
N ASP A 111 8.69 -18.98 -11.37
CA ASP A 111 8.42 -19.26 -12.78
C ASP A 111 9.66 -19.83 -13.48
N SER A 112 10.88 -19.40 -13.14
CA SER A 112 12.11 -19.96 -13.70
C SER A 112 12.37 -21.39 -13.22
N VAL A 113 12.16 -21.69 -11.93
CA VAL A 113 12.29 -23.05 -11.39
C VAL A 113 11.25 -23.98 -12.01
N ASN A 114 10.02 -23.53 -12.17
CA ASN A 114 8.95 -24.32 -12.78
C ASN A 114 9.20 -24.64 -14.27
N ARG A 115 9.98 -23.83 -14.99
CA ARG A 115 10.35 -24.10 -16.40
C ARG A 115 11.45 -25.14 -16.55
N LEU A 116 12.23 -25.35 -15.49
CA LEU A 116 13.34 -26.32 -15.47
C LEU A 116 12.88 -27.73 -15.06
N ARG A 117 11.62 -27.87 -14.64
CA ARG A 117 10.99 -29.12 -14.23
C ARG A 117 10.06 -29.62 -15.31
#